data_AF-A0A5C7MLS0-F1
#
_entry.id   AF-A0A5C7MLS0-F1
#
_cell.length_a   1.000
_cell.length_b   1.000
_cell.length_c   1.000
_cell.angle_alpha   90.00
_cell.angle_beta   90.00
_cell.angle_gamma   90.00
#
_symmetry.space_group_name_H-M   'P 1'
#
loop_
_entity.id
_entity.type
_entity.pdbx_description
1 polymer ?
#
loop_
_entity_poly.entity_id
_entity_poly.type
_entity_poly.pdbx_seq_one_letter_code
_entity_poly.pdbx_strand_id
1 'polypeptide(L)'
;RRQGLVNRVVAADALDAEIDQLATAIAGKSSVAIAMGKQMFYKQLEMGLDAAYQYAAEVMACNLMSEDAGEGIDAFIGKRPPVWKGR
;
A
#
# COMPACT_ATOMS: atom_id res chain seq x y z
N ARG A 1 -0.87 18.26 -14.80
CA ARG A 1 -1.20 16.86 -14.45
C ARG A 1 -1.49 15.95 -15.65
N ARG A 2 -1.49 16.46 -16.89
CA ARG A 2 -2.00 15.73 -18.07
C ARG A 2 -1.07 14.60 -18.58
N GLN A 3 0.14 14.48 -18.05
CA GLN A 3 1.17 13.51 -18.50
C GLN A 3 1.66 12.55 -17.39
N GLY A 4 1.05 12.56 -16.20
CA GLY A 4 1.35 11.56 -15.15
C GLY A 4 2.64 11.74 -14.34
N LEU A 5 3.48 12.74 -14.63
CA LEU A 5 4.76 12.93 -13.92
C LEU A 5 4.62 13.31 -12.43
N VAL A 6 3.57 14.05 -12.07
CA VAL A 6 3.33 14.50 -10.69
C VAL A 6 1.91 14.14 -10.25
N ASN A 7 1.77 13.63 -9.03
CA ASN A 7 0.48 13.26 -8.45
C ASN A 7 -0.32 14.50 -8.01
N ARG A 8 0.33 15.47 -7.36
CA ARG A 8 -0.30 16.64 -6.75
C ARG A 8 0.52 17.91 -7.01
N VAL A 9 -0.17 19.05 -7.06
CA VAL A 9 0.41 20.40 -7.21
C VAL A 9 -0.41 21.27 -6.27
N VAL A 10 0.27 21.95 -5.36
CA VAL A 10 -0.30 22.81 -4.30
C VAL A 10 0.44 24.15 -4.27
N ALA A 11 -0.11 25.13 -3.55
CA ALA A 11 0.61 26.37 -3.27
C ALA A 11 1.86 26.08 -2.43
N ALA A 12 2.89 26.92 -2.54
CA ALA A 12 4.19 26.67 -1.92
C ALA A 12 4.11 26.57 -0.39
N ASP A 13 3.24 27.38 0.23
CA ASP A 13 2.98 27.40 1.67
C ASP A 13 2.17 26.18 2.17
N ALA A 14 1.53 25.43 1.26
CA ALA A 14 0.79 24.22 1.57
C ALA A 14 1.58 22.93 1.30
N LEU A 15 2.82 23.02 0.83
CA LEU A 15 3.62 21.86 0.43
C LEU A 15 3.85 20.88 1.57
N ASP A 16 4.27 21.37 2.73
CA ASP A 16 4.58 20.54 3.89
C ASP A 16 3.33 19.81 4.40
N ALA A 17 2.20 20.50 4.47
CA ALA A 17 0.93 19.90 4.87
C ALA A 17 0.49 18.77 3.92
N GLU A 18 0.69 18.94 2.61
CA GLU A 18 0.37 17.92 1.61
C GLU A 18 1.31 16.71 1.67
N ILE A 19 2.60 16.95 1.96
CA ILE A 19 3.58 15.89 2.20
C ILE A 19 3.20 15.09 3.45
N ASP A 20 2.92 15.78 4.56
CA ASP A 20 2.56 15.15 5.83
C ASP A 20 1.29 14.31 5.71
N GLN A 21 0.29 14.80 4.98
CA GLN A 21 -0.93 14.04 4.72
C GLN A 21 -0.64 12.72 3.98
N LEU A 22 0.18 12.76 2.93
CA LEU A 22 0.53 11.57 2.15
C LEU A 22 1.41 10.60 2.96
N ALA A 23 2.43 11.12 3.62
CA ALA A 23 3.36 10.33 4.43
C ALA A 23 2.62 9.64 5.59
N THR A 24 1.75 10.36 6.29
CA THR A 24 0.93 9.81 7.39
C THR A 24 -0.01 8.72 6.88
N ALA A 25 -0.64 8.91 5.71
CA ALA A 25 -1.53 7.91 5.13
C ALA A 25 -0.81 6.60 4.79
N ILE A 26 0.45 6.67 4.35
CA ILE A 26 1.29 5.49 4.05
C ILE A 26 1.81 4.86 5.36
N ALA A 27 2.35 5.67 6.26
CA ALA A 27 2.91 5.23 7.54
C ALA A 27 1.85 4.59 8.46
N GLY A 28 0.57 4.95 8.29
CA GLY A 28 -0.56 4.34 9.00
C GLY A 28 -0.96 2.94 8.48
N LYS A 29 -0.22 2.32 7.57
CA LYS A 29 -0.48 0.97 7.02
C LYS A 29 0.60 -0.01 7.49
N SER A 30 0.30 -1.31 7.38
CA SER A 30 1.32 -2.37 7.55
C SER A 30 2.50 -2.15 6.61
N SER A 31 3.71 -2.10 7.17
CA SER A 31 4.95 -1.97 6.39
C SER A 31 5.19 -3.19 5.49
N VAL A 32 4.77 -4.39 5.92
CA VAL A 32 4.83 -5.63 5.13
C VAL A 32 3.95 -5.50 3.89
N ALA A 33 2.69 -5.10 4.07
CA ALA A 33 1.75 -4.94 2.96
C ALA A 33 2.20 -3.88 1.95
N ILE A 34 2.74 -2.75 2.43
CA ILE A 34 3.29 -1.69 1.56
C ILE A 34 4.50 -2.20 0.77
N ALA A 35 5.43 -2.90 1.43
CA ALA A 35 6.63 -3.43 0.77
C ALA A 35 6.27 -4.48 -0.30
N MET A 36 5.48 -5.49 0.06
CA MET A 36 5.06 -6.55 -0.85
C MET A 36 4.23 -5.99 -2.01
N GLY A 37 3.25 -5.13 -1.72
CA GLY A 37 2.40 -4.51 -2.73
C GLY A 37 3.18 -3.65 -3.73
N LYS A 38 4.15 -2.85 -3.26
CA LYS A 38 4.99 -2.02 -4.14
C LYS A 38 5.88 -2.87 -5.04
N GLN A 39 6.52 -3.90 -4.50
CA GLN A 39 7.35 -4.82 -5.31
C GLN A 39 6.51 -5.54 -6.37
N MET A 40 5.34 -6.06 -5.96
CA MET A 40 4.41 -6.71 -6.89
C MET A 40 3.94 -5.76 -7.98
N PHE A 41 3.54 -4.54 -7.61
CA PHE A 41 3.05 -3.54 -8.54
C PHE A 41 4.04 -3.25 -9.67
N TYR A 42 5.32 -3.06 -9.36
CA TYR A 42 6.31 -2.81 -10.41
C TYR A 42 6.61 -4.05 -11.25
N LYS A 43 6.73 -5.22 -10.62
CA LYS A 43 7.05 -6.46 -11.34
C LYS A 43 5.93 -6.88 -12.29
N GLN A 44 4.66 -6.72 -11.91
CA GLN A 44 3.54 -7.10 -12.76
C GLN A 44 3.38 -6.21 -14.01
N LEU A 45 3.89 -4.98 -14.01
CA LEU A 45 3.80 -4.08 -15.18
C LEU A 45 4.55 -4.62 -16.40
N GLU A 46 5.55 -5.47 -16.17
CA GLU A 46 6.36 -6.09 -17.22
C GLU A 46 5.80 -7.44 -17.68
N MET A 47 4.67 -7.87 -17.11
CA MET A 47 4.04 -9.16 -17.40
C MET A 47 2.85 -9.01 -18.35
N GLY A 48 2.52 -10.09 -19.06
CA GLY A 48 1.22 -10.23 -19.70
C GLY A 48 0.10 -10.37 -18.66
N LEU A 49 -1.11 -9.96 -19.00
CA LEU A 49 -2.24 -9.86 -18.05
C LEU A 49 -2.49 -11.14 -17.25
N ASP A 50 -2.52 -12.30 -17.93
CA ASP A 50 -2.80 -13.58 -17.27
C ASP A 50 -1.71 -13.94 -16.24
N ALA A 51 -0.44 -13.73 -16.61
CA ALA A 51 0.70 -13.96 -15.71
C ALA A 51 0.72 -12.96 -14.55
N ALA A 52 0.38 -11.69 -14.81
CA ALA A 52 0.24 -10.66 -13.79
C ALA A 52 -0.81 -11.04 -12.74
N TYR A 53 -1.96 -11.58 -13.16
CA TYR A 53 -3.00 -12.05 -12.23
C TYR A 53 -2.56 -13.24 -11.40
N GLN A 54 -1.93 -14.24 -12.02
CA GLN A 54 -1.39 -15.40 -11.29
C GLN A 54 -0.38 -14.95 -10.22
N TYR A 55 0.57 -14.10 -10.62
CA TYR A 55 1.58 -13.57 -9.70
C TYR A 55 0.96 -12.71 -8.58
N ALA A 56 0.01 -11.83 -8.89
CA ALA A 56 -0.66 -11.01 -7.90
C ALA A 56 -1.47 -11.86 -6.90
N ALA A 57 -2.12 -12.94 -7.36
CA ALA A 57 -2.83 -13.88 -6.50
C ALA A 57 -1.90 -14.57 -5.49
N GLU A 58 -0.73 -15.03 -5.94
CA GLU A 58 0.29 -15.61 -5.07
C GLU A 58 0.79 -14.60 -4.03
N VAL A 59 1.13 -13.39 -4.45
CA VAL A 59 1.60 -12.33 -3.53
C VAL A 59 0.52 -11.99 -2.50
N MET A 60 -0.75 -11.89 -2.92
CA MET A 60 -1.85 -11.63 -1.99
C MET A 60 -2.04 -12.78 -1.00
N ALA A 61 -1.96 -14.03 -1.45
CA ALA A 61 -2.04 -15.20 -0.57
C ALA A 61 -0.90 -15.21 0.45
N CYS A 62 0.34 -14.92 0.04
CA CYS A 62 1.46 -14.79 0.97
C CYS A 62 1.28 -13.62 1.95
N ASN A 63 0.81 -12.47 1.47
CA ASN A 63 0.58 -11.30 2.33
C ASN A 63 -0.47 -11.58 3.41
N LEU A 64 -1.51 -12.35 3.09
CA LEU A 64 -2.54 -12.77 4.05
C LEU A 64 -2.01 -13.66 5.18
N MET A 65 -0.82 -14.27 5.02
CA MET A 65 -0.18 -15.06 6.07
C MET A 65 0.64 -14.22 7.07
N SER A 66 0.77 -12.90 6.86
CA SER A 66 1.45 -12.00 7.81
C SER A 66 0.62 -11.76 9.08
N GLU A 67 1.28 -11.49 10.21
CA GLU A 67 0.56 -11.13 11.46
C GLU A 67 -0.25 -9.86 11.24
N ASP A 68 0.34 -8.88 10.55
CA ASP A 68 -0.31 -7.61 10.21
C ASP A 68 -1.58 -7.81 9.36
N ALA A 69 -1.61 -8.77 8.42
CA ALA A 69 -2.83 -9.01 7.66
C ALA A 69 -3.98 -9.53 8.54
N GLY A 70 -3.68 -10.47 9.45
CA GLY A 70 -4.65 -10.95 10.44
C GLY A 70 -5.17 -9.83 11.33
N GLU A 71 -4.25 -9.06 11.91
CA GLU A 71 -4.58 -7.90 12.75
C GLU A 71 -5.42 -6.85 12.00
N GLY A 72 -5.11 -6.58 10.72
CA GLY A 72 -5.86 -5.64 9.91
C GLY A 72 -7.31 -6.08 9.69
N ILE A 73 -7.53 -7.36 9.45
CA ILE A 73 -8.87 -7.96 9.29
C ILE A 73 -9.62 -7.91 10.63
N ASP A 74 -8.99 -8.34 11.72
CA ASP A 74 -9.59 -8.37 13.05
C ASP A 74 -9.93 -6.96 13.55
N ALA A 75 -9.04 -5.99 13.33
CA ALA A 75 -9.26 -4.60 13.68
C ALA A 75 -10.43 -3.99 12.89
N PHE A 76 -10.52 -4.29 11.59
CA PHE A 76 -11.63 -3.86 10.76
C PHE A 76 -12.97 -4.43 11.23
N ILE A 77 -13.04 -5.75 11.45
CA ILE A 77 -14.24 -6.44 11.97
C ILE A 77 -14.61 -5.88 13.35
N GLY A 78 -13.63 -5.66 14.21
CA GLY A 78 -13.79 -5.09 15.55
C GLY A 78 -14.01 -3.58 15.60
N LYS A 79 -14.02 -2.87 14.46
CA LYS A 79 -14.17 -1.40 14.35
C LYS A 79 -13.18 -0.63 15.23
N ARG A 80 -11.96 -1.13 15.35
CA ARG A 80 -10.87 -0.52 16.11
C ARG A 80 -9.70 -0.16 15.18
N PRO A 81 -8.84 0.78 15.56
CA PRO A 81 -7.57 0.99 14.86
C PRO A 81 -6.71 -0.28 14.93
N PRO A 82 -6.04 -0.67 13.83
CA PRO A 82 -5.07 -1.76 13.83
C PRO A 82 -3.75 -1.36 14.49
N VAL A 83 -3.06 -2.32 15.09
CA VAL A 83 -1.72 -2.17 15.67
C VAL A 83 -0.71 -2.95 14.85
N TRP A 84 -0.02 -2.27 13.95
CA TRP A 84 0.97 -2.87 13.06
C TRP A 84 2.27 -3.22 13.80
N LYS A 85 2.77 -4.43 13.59
CA LYS A 85 4.04 -4.94 14.12
C LYS A 85 5.13 -5.06 13.06
N GLY A 86 4.77 -4.93 11.79
CA GLY A 86 5.71 -4.98 10.67
C GLY A 86 6.20 -6.40 10.37
N ARG A 87 5.36 -7.41 10.59
CA ARG A 87 5.63 -8.82 10.29
C ARG A 87 4.33 -9.58 10.03
#